data_AF-A0A831RIR3-F1
#
_entry.id   AF-A0A831RIR3-F1
#
_cell.length_a   1.000
_cell.length_b   1.000
_cell.length_c   1.000
_cell.angle_alpha   90.00
_cell.angle_beta   90.00
_cell.angle_gamma   90.00
#
_symmetry.space_group_name_H-M   'P 1'
#
loop_
_entity.id
_entity.type
_entity.pdbx_description
1 polymer ?
#
loop_
_entity_poly.entity_id
_entity_poly.type
_entity_poly.pdbx_seq_one_letter_code
_entity_poly.pdbx_strand_id
1 'polypeptide(L)'
;IFWHLTTGTWRHYLPTTRGLWPVVRFYAWDIFKGKPHPYRKHFWRKHNPLQAASYLGLKLFLFPLVWFSGLAYLSYNYWQNGISHPALGWIATVHVATAFAILAFVIIHLYLLTTGGSFAHHVAPMITGYDDVELTDAELAYLEQDEPQRLGK
;
A
#
# COMPACT_ATOMS: atom_id res chain seq x y z
N ILE A 1 9.02 -3.06 -10.99
CA ILE A 1 10.25 -2.66 -10.24
C ILE A 1 11.19 -1.85 -11.11
N PHE A 2 11.54 -2.31 -12.32
CA PHE A 2 12.40 -1.59 -13.27
C PHE A 2 12.10 -0.09 -13.37
N TRP A 3 10.85 0.28 -13.67
CA TRP A 3 10.46 1.68 -13.85
C TRP A 3 10.64 2.55 -12.60
N HIS A 4 10.41 2.00 -11.40
CA HIS A 4 10.60 2.75 -10.15
C HIS A 4 12.07 2.92 -9.78
N LEU A 5 12.92 1.97 -10.17
CA LEU A 5 14.38 2.07 -10.00
C LEU A 5 14.97 3.08 -10.99
N THR A 6 14.53 3.07 -12.25
CA THR A 6 15.05 3.96 -13.30
C THR A 6 14.57 5.40 -13.16
N THR A 7 13.31 5.62 -12.74
CA THR A 7 12.74 6.98 -12.61
C THR A 7 12.96 7.64 -11.24
N GLY A 8 13.52 6.92 -10.26
CA GLY A 8 13.68 7.45 -8.89
C GLY A 8 12.37 7.66 -8.12
N THR A 9 11.22 7.31 -8.72
CA THR A 9 9.89 7.45 -8.11
C THR A 9 9.69 6.60 -6.86
N TRP A 10 10.60 5.65 -6.59
CA TRP A 10 10.66 4.91 -5.33
C TRP A 10 10.77 5.82 -4.10
N ARG A 11 11.33 7.04 -4.23
CA ARG A 11 11.43 8.03 -3.15
C ARG A 11 10.06 8.45 -2.59
N HIS A 12 8.99 8.40 -3.37
CA HIS A 12 7.63 8.67 -2.88
C HIS A 12 7.10 7.57 -1.95
N TYR A 13 7.69 6.38 -2.02
CA TYR A 13 7.32 5.22 -1.20
C TYR A 13 8.21 5.04 0.02
N LEU A 14 9.26 5.86 0.22
CA LEU A 14 10.08 5.84 1.43
C LEU A 14 9.22 6.27 2.62
N PRO A 15 8.87 5.34 3.53
CA PRO A 15 8.10 5.70 4.70
C PRO A 15 8.98 6.52 5.63
N THR A 16 8.48 7.65 6.09
CA THR A 16 9.10 8.36 7.20
C THR A 16 8.74 7.57 8.47
N THR A 17 9.73 7.08 9.23
CA THR A 17 9.46 6.35 10.50
C THR A 17 8.80 7.24 11.55
N ARG A 18 8.97 8.56 11.43
CA ARG A 18 8.26 9.57 12.22
C ARG A 18 6.78 9.61 11.81
N GLY A 19 5.90 9.18 12.70
CA GLY A 19 4.43 9.26 12.53
C GLY A 19 3.73 7.95 12.17
N LEU A 20 4.47 6.85 11.90
CA LEU A 20 3.87 5.54 11.62
C LEU A 20 3.11 4.98 12.84
N TRP A 21 3.70 5.06 14.03
CA TRP A 21 3.09 4.50 15.24
C TRP A 21 1.76 5.19 15.64
N PRO A 22 1.65 6.53 15.60
CA PRO A 22 0.36 7.22 15.75
C PRO A 22 -0.71 6.74 14.76
N VAL A 23 -0.36 6.53 13.50
CA VAL A 23 -1.32 6.06 12.47
C VAL A 23 -1.76 4.63 12.72
N VAL A 24 -0.83 3.73 13.08
CA VAL A 24 -1.16 2.34 13.45
C VAL A 24 -2.09 2.33 14.67
N ARG A 25 -1.76 3.07 15.72
CA ARG A 25 -2.59 3.18 16.92
C ARG A 25 -3.96 3.79 16.61
N PHE A 26 -4.01 4.72 15.65
CA PHE A 26 -5.27 5.34 15.24
C PHE A 26 -6.24 4.31 14.69
N TYR A 27 -5.81 3.55 13.69
CA TYR A 27 -6.64 2.51 13.08
C TYR A 27 -6.90 1.33 14.00
N ALA A 28 -6.00 1.03 14.94
CA ALA A 28 -6.20 -0.05 15.90
C ALA A 28 -7.19 0.30 17.03
N TRP A 29 -7.27 1.58 17.45
CA TRP A 29 -7.98 1.93 18.68
C TRP A 29 -8.63 3.32 18.67
N ASP A 30 -7.93 4.37 18.26
CA ASP A 30 -8.45 5.74 18.40
C ASP A 30 -9.63 6.05 17.47
N ILE A 31 -9.78 5.32 16.36
CA ILE A 31 -10.93 5.43 15.45
C ILE A 31 -12.25 5.10 16.14
N PHE A 32 -12.26 4.11 17.04
CA PHE A 32 -13.44 3.77 17.84
C PHE A 32 -13.78 4.82 18.90
N LYS A 33 -12.81 5.67 19.24
CA LYS A 33 -12.99 6.81 20.16
C LYS A 33 -13.38 8.11 19.44
N GLY A 34 -13.62 8.06 18.12
CA GLY A 34 -14.00 9.23 17.32
C GLY A 34 -12.92 10.31 17.26
N LYS A 35 -11.65 9.98 17.50
CA LYS A 35 -10.57 10.98 17.42
C LYS A 35 -10.34 11.39 15.96
N PRO A 36 -9.85 12.62 15.70
CA PRO A 36 -9.45 13.02 14.35
C PRO A 36 -8.24 12.20 13.86
N HIS A 37 -8.21 11.90 12.56
CA HIS A 37 -7.11 11.17 11.95
C HIS A 37 -5.79 11.96 12.09
N PRO A 38 -4.70 11.35 12.60
CA PRO A 38 -3.47 12.08 12.98
C PRO A 38 -2.64 12.58 11.78
N TYR A 39 -3.03 12.20 10.56
CA TYR A 39 -2.33 12.56 9.34
C TYR A 39 -3.30 13.19 8.34
N ARG A 40 -2.98 14.40 7.88
CA ARG A 40 -3.72 15.07 6.80
C ARG A 40 -3.14 14.65 5.45
N LYS A 41 -4.01 14.36 4.49
CA LYS A 41 -3.58 14.13 3.10
C LYS A 41 -2.99 15.45 2.57
N HIS A 42 -1.74 15.42 2.11
CA HIS A 42 -1.12 16.57 1.45
C HIS A 42 -1.31 16.47 -0.06
N PHE A 43 -1.50 17.60 -0.74
CA PHE A 43 -1.68 17.64 -2.20
C PHE A 43 -0.54 16.91 -2.93
N TRP A 44 0.70 17.14 -2.50
CA TRP A 44 1.91 16.54 -3.08
C TRP A 44 2.17 15.09 -2.63
N ARG A 45 1.47 14.61 -1.60
CA ARG A 45 1.69 13.28 -1.01
C ARG A 45 0.36 12.55 -0.85
N LYS A 46 -0.08 11.93 -1.95
CA LYS A 46 -1.36 11.21 -2.06
C LYS A 46 -1.54 10.04 -1.08
N HIS A 47 -0.45 9.47 -0.56
CA HIS A 47 -0.49 8.26 0.28
C HIS A 47 -0.17 8.58 1.74
N ASN A 48 -0.94 7.98 2.66
CA ASN A 48 -0.60 7.96 4.09
C ASN A 48 0.71 7.18 4.31
N PRO A 49 1.60 7.58 5.24
CA PRO A 49 2.77 6.81 5.67
C PRO A 49 2.54 5.29 5.82
N LEU A 50 1.40 4.87 6.39
CA LEU A 50 1.07 3.45 6.54
C LEU A 50 0.83 2.79 5.18
N GLN A 51 0.02 3.41 4.31
CA GLN A 51 -0.24 2.90 2.96
C GLN A 51 1.05 2.84 2.14
N ALA A 52 1.89 3.87 2.20
CA ALA A 52 3.17 3.91 1.49
C ALA A 52 4.09 2.74 1.93
N ALA A 53 4.19 2.50 3.24
CA ALA A 53 4.96 1.37 3.78
C ALA A 53 4.39 0.01 3.33
N SER A 54 3.07 -0.17 3.38
CA SER A 54 2.42 -1.40 2.92
C SER A 54 2.66 -1.66 1.43
N TYR A 55 2.53 -0.63 0.58
CA TYR A 55 2.79 -0.75 -0.85
C TYR A 55 4.25 -1.09 -1.15
N LEU A 56 5.19 -0.50 -0.42
CA LEU A 56 6.61 -0.82 -0.54
C LEU A 56 6.86 -2.28 -0.17
N GLY A 57 6.31 -2.74 0.98
CA GLY A 57 6.45 -4.11 1.46
C GLY A 57 5.89 -5.15 0.49
N LEU A 58 4.68 -4.91 -0.04
CA LEU A 58 4.04 -5.76 -1.05
C LEU A 58 4.88 -5.87 -2.32
N LYS A 59 5.26 -4.73 -2.89
CA LYS A 59 5.96 -4.69 -4.17
C LYS A 59 7.36 -5.28 -4.08
N LEU A 60 8.07 -5.05 -2.98
CA LEU A 60 9.49 -5.43 -2.86
C LEU A 60 9.68 -6.85 -2.30
N PHE A 61 8.77 -7.31 -1.44
CA PHE A 61 8.92 -8.61 -0.78
C PHE A 61 7.83 -9.59 -1.16
N LEU A 62 6.55 -9.30 -0.86
CA LEU A 62 5.49 -10.29 -0.99
C LEU A 62 5.23 -10.72 -2.44
N PHE A 63 5.18 -9.78 -3.39
CA PHE A 63 4.96 -10.11 -4.80
C PHE A 63 6.12 -10.91 -5.41
N PRO A 64 7.39 -10.52 -5.27
CA PRO A 64 8.50 -11.37 -5.71
C PRO A 64 8.46 -12.75 -5.04
N LEU A 65 8.24 -12.79 -3.72
CA LEU A 65 8.28 -14.03 -2.96
C LEU A 65 7.18 -15.01 -3.40
N VAL A 66 5.95 -14.55 -3.62
CA VAL A 66 4.84 -15.43 -4.08
C VAL A 66 5.08 -15.93 -5.51
N TRP A 67 5.57 -15.07 -6.41
CA TRP A 67 5.86 -15.47 -7.78
C TRP A 67 7.03 -16.46 -7.84
N PHE A 68 8.15 -16.17 -7.20
CA PHE A 68 9.32 -17.05 -7.24
C PHE A 68 9.06 -18.39 -6.55
N SER A 69 8.44 -18.37 -5.36
CA SER A 69 8.09 -19.63 -4.68
C SER A 69 7.03 -20.43 -5.43
N GLY A 70 6.05 -19.76 -6.06
CA GLY A 70 5.02 -20.43 -6.87
C GLY A 70 5.58 -21.04 -8.15
N LEU A 71 6.45 -20.32 -8.87
CA LEU A 71 7.13 -20.82 -10.06
C LEU A 71 8.10 -21.97 -9.72
N ALA A 72 8.82 -21.87 -8.60
CA ALA A 72 9.63 -22.96 -8.09
C ALA A 72 8.76 -24.19 -7.77
N TYR A 73 7.60 -23.99 -7.14
CA TYR A 73 6.67 -25.06 -6.83
C TYR A 73 6.07 -25.70 -8.09
N LEU A 74 5.74 -24.94 -9.14
CA LEU A 74 5.22 -25.48 -10.40
C LEU A 74 6.29 -26.21 -11.23
N SER A 75 7.55 -25.77 -11.15
CA SER A 75 8.66 -26.36 -11.92
C SER A 75 9.29 -27.59 -11.26
N TYR A 76 8.80 -28.02 -10.08
CA TYR A 76 9.43 -29.07 -9.29
C TYR A 76 9.62 -30.40 -10.03
N ASN A 77 8.71 -30.74 -10.94
CA ASN A 77 8.79 -31.97 -11.75
C ASN A 77 10.02 -32.03 -12.65
N TYR A 78 10.62 -30.88 -12.96
CA TYR A 78 11.81 -30.79 -13.80
C TYR A 78 13.12 -30.82 -13.01
N TRP A 79 13.06 -30.99 -11.68
CA TRP A 79 14.25 -30.97 -10.84
C TRP A 79 14.92 -32.34 -10.82
N GLN A 80 16.25 -32.37 -10.82
CA GLN A 80 17.07 -33.60 -10.86
C GLN A 80 16.69 -34.62 -9.78
N ASN A 81 16.24 -34.17 -8.61
CA ASN A 81 15.87 -35.02 -7.47
C ASN A 81 14.34 -35.10 -7.23
N GLY A 82 13.52 -34.49 -8.10
CA GLY A 82 12.04 -34.51 -8.03
C GLY A 82 11.46 -34.27 -6.63
N ILE A 83 10.47 -35.10 -6.25
CA ILE A 83 9.73 -35.06 -4.96
C ILE A 83 10.66 -35.19 -3.74
N SER A 84 11.82 -35.82 -3.90
CA SER A 84 12.79 -36.07 -2.81
C SER A 84 13.69 -34.86 -2.52
N HIS A 85 13.53 -33.74 -3.23
CA HIS A 85 14.37 -32.57 -3.01
C HIS A 85 14.01 -31.89 -1.67
N PRO A 86 14.94 -31.79 -0.70
CA PRO A 86 14.65 -31.25 0.64
C PRO A 86 14.20 -29.79 0.63
N ALA A 87 14.53 -29.03 -0.43
CA ALA A 87 14.06 -27.66 -0.60
C ALA A 87 12.56 -27.54 -0.93
N LEU A 88 11.90 -28.60 -1.41
CA LEU A 88 10.48 -28.53 -1.77
C LEU A 88 9.60 -28.19 -0.56
N GLY A 89 9.89 -28.81 0.59
CA GLY A 89 9.19 -28.51 1.85
C GLY A 89 9.32 -27.04 2.24
N TRP A 90 10.55 -26.51 2.22
CA TRP A 90 10.81 -25.09 2.52
C TRP A 90 10.11 -24.14 1.56
N ILE A 91 10.12 -24.43 0.26
CA ILE A 91 9.48 -23.60 -0.77
C ILE A 91 7.97 -23.61 -0.59
N ALA A 92 7.37 -24.76 -0.29
CA ALA A 92 5.94 -24.87 0.01
C ALA A 92 5.59 -24.05 1.26
N THR A 93 6.36 -24.18 2.34
CA THR A 93 6.14 -23.41 3.58
C THR A 93 6.24 -21.91 3.33
N VAL A 94 7.27 -21.45 2.62
CA VAL A 94 7.43 -20.04 2.26
C VAL A 94 6.28 -19.55 1.38
N HIS A 95 5.84 -20.34 0.40
CA HIS A 95 4.73 -19.97 -0.47
C HIS A 95 3.43 -19.80 0.32
N VAL A 96 3.11 -20.76 1.18
CA VAL A 96 1.91 -20.72 2.04
C VAL A 96 1.98 -19.56 3.03
N ALA A 97 3.13 -19.34 3.68
CA ALA A 97 3.31 -18.19 4.57
C ALA A 97 3.13 -16.86 3.83
N THR A 98 3.66 -16.76 2.61
CA THR A 98 3.49 -15.56 1.76
C THR A 98 2.03 -15.37 1.35
N ALA A 99 1.32 -16.45 1.02
CA ALA A 99 -0.10 -16.40 0.69
C ALA A 99 -0.94 -15.90 1.88
N PHE A 100 -0.65 -16.38 3.10
CA PHE A 100 -1.31 -15.86 4.31
C PHE A 100 -0.99 -14.39 4.58
N ALA A 101 0.24 -13.94 4.34
CA ALA A 101 0.60 -12.54 4.48
C ALA A 101 -0.16 -11.64 3.47
N ILE A 102 -0.31 -12.10 2.22
CA ILE A 102 -1.13 -11.40 1.20
C ILE A 102 -2.60 -11.39 1.61
N LEU A 103 -3.14 -12.51 2.11
CA LEU A 103 -4.51 -12.57 2.60
C LEU A 103 -4.75 -11.59 3.75
N ALA A 104 -3.85 -11.54 4.73
CA ALA A 104 -3.92 -10.59 5.85
C ALA A 104 -3.88 -9.14 5.33
N PHE A 105 -3.02 -8.84 4.36
CA PHE A 105 -3.01 -7.54 3.71
C PHE A 105 -4.36 -7.19 3.08
N VAL A 106 -4.98 -8.10 2.33
CA VAL A 106 -6.29 -7.86 1.70
C VAL A 106 -7.36 -7.56 2.74
N ILE A 107 -7.40 -8.32 3.84
CA ILE A 107 -8.36 -8.10 4.93
C ILE A 107 -8.15 -6.70 5.54
N ILE A 108 -6.91 -6.35 5.88
CA ILE A 108 -6.60 -5.03 6.45
C ILE A 108 -6.91 -3.92 5.45
N HIS A 109 -6.59 -4.12 4.17
CA HIS A 109 -6.84 -3.13 3.12
C HIS A 109 -8.33 -2.86 2.94
N LEU A 110 -9.17 -3.90 2.93
CA LEU A 110 -10.63 -3.76 2.85
C LEU A 110 -11.19 -3.09 4.11
N TYR A 111 -10.70 -3.44 5.30
CA TYR A 111 -11.08 -2.76 6.54
C TYR A 111 -10.78 -1.25 6.48
N LEU A 112 -9.57 -0.89 6.06
CA LEU A 112 -9.16 0.52 5.91
C LEU A 112 -9.95 1.26 4.83
N LEU A 113 -10.37 0.58 3.77
CA LEU A 113 -11.25 1.13 2.74
C LEU A 113 -12.65 1.45 3.27
N THR A 114 -13.12 0.69 4.27
CA THR A 114 -14.44 0.86 4.88
C THR A 114 -14.47 1.83 6.06
N THR A 115 -13.33 2.35 6.50
CA THR A 115 -13.21 3.17 7.73
C THR A 115 -12.87 4.64 7.43
N GLY A 116 -13.50 5.59 8.14
CA GLY A 116 -13.21 7.03 8.04
C GLY A 116 -14.09 7.84 7.09
N GLY A 117 -15.14 7.23 6.53
CA GLY A 117 -16.11 7.87 5.63
C GLY A 117 -17.08 6.84 5.04
N SER A 118 -17.81 7.22 3.98
CA SER A 118 -18.57 6.25 3.19
C SER A 118 -17.64 5.41 2.32
N PHE A 119 -17.84 4.10 2.26
CA PHE A 119 -17.12 3.20 1.35
C PHE A 119 -17.11 3.74 -0.10
N ALA A 120 -18.24 4.30 -0.54
CA ALA A 120 -18.36 4.89 -1.88
C ALA A 120 -17.39 6.07 -2.09
N HIS A 121 -17.14 6.88 -1.06
CA HIS A 121 -16.19 7.99 -1.12
C HIS A 121 -14.75 7.50 -1.28
N HIS A 122 -14.38 6.37 -0.67
CA HIS A 122 -13.04 5.81 -0.84
C HIS A 122 -12.83 5.05 -2.15
N VAL A 123 -13.90 4.49 -2.72
CA VAL A 123 -13.85 3.75 -3.99
C VAL A 123 -14.01 4.66 -5.21
N ALA A 124 -14.80 5.74 -5.12
CA ALA A 124 -15.05 6.64 -6.25
C ALA A 124 -13.75 7.15 -6.91
N PRO A 125 -12.73 7.64 -6.18
CA PRO A 125 -11.46 8.07 -6.77
C PRO A 125 -10.70 6.96 -7.49
N MET A 126 -10.91 5.69 -7.14
CA MET A 126 -10.28 4.55 -7.82
C MET A 126 -10.90 4.30 -9.20
N ILE A 127 -12.16 4.67 -9.38
CA ILE A 127 -12.91 4.51 -10.64
C ILE A 127 -12.80 5.78 -11.48
N THR A 128 -13.03 6.95 -10.88
CA THR A 128 -13.06 8.25 -11.59
C THR A 128 -11.66 8.82 -11.80
N GLY A 129 -10.68 8.44 -10.98
CA GLY A 129 -9.31 8.98 -11.01
C GLY A 129 -9.14 10.33 -10.30
N TYR A 130 -10.21 10.90 -9.74
CA TYR A 130 -10.20 12.21 -9.04
C TYR A 130 -10.50 12.02 -7.55
N ASP A 131 -9.69 12.63 -6.68
CA ASP A 131 -9.85 12.61 -5.21
C ASP A 131 -9.90 14.05 -4.71
N ASP A 132 -10.87 14.37 -3.87
CA ASP A 132 -10.99 15.69 -3.24
C ASP A 132 -10.07 15.75 -2.02
N VAL A 133 -9.31 16.83 -1.90
CA VAL A 133 -8.32 17.02 -0.84
C VAL A 133 -8.50 18.41 -0.21
N GLU A 134 -8.55 18.46 1.12
CA GLU A 134 -8.56 19.72 1.85
C GLU A 134 -7.20 20.44 1.75
N LEU A 135 -7.20 21.54 1.01
CA LEU A 135 -6.05 22.41 0.80
C LEU A 135 -5.81 23.30 2.02
N THR A 136 -4.54 23.53 2.38
CA THR A 136 -4.17 24.67 3.23
C THR A 136 -4.28 25.97 2.46
N ASP A 137 -4.42 27.09 3.16
CA ASP A 137 -4.32 28.45 2.60
C ASP A 137 -3.09 28.62 1.68
N ALA A 138 -1.94 28.06 2.09
CA ALA A 138 -0.72 28.10 1.27
C ALA A 138 -0.78 27.21 0.01
N GLU A 139 -1.45 26.06 0.07
CA GLU A 139 -1.64 25.17 -1.09
C GLU A 139 -2.69 25.74 -2.05
N LEU A 140 -3.72 26.39 -1.51
CA LEU A 140 -4.76 27.07 -2.28
C LEU A 140 -4.19 28.29 -3.01
N ALA A 141 -3.41 29.14 -2.32
CA ALA A 141 -2.74 30.28 -2.94
C ALA A 141 -1.78 29.86 -4.08
N TYR A 142 -1.06 28.75 -3.91
CA TYR A 142 -0.24 28.18 -4.98
C TYR A 142 -1.09 27.73 -6.18
N LEU A 143 -2.18 27.00 -5.94
CA LEU A 143 -3.05 26.52 -7.03
C LEU A 143 -3.77 27.68 -7.74
N GLU A 144 -4.18 28.72 -7.03
CA GLU A 144 -4.77 29.93 -7.65
C GLU A 144 -3.78 30.64 -8.57
N GLN A 145 -2.49 30.67 -8.20
CA GLN A 145 -1.45 31.35 -8.97
C GLN A 145 -0.98 30.52 -10.18
N ASP A 146 -0.72 29.22 -9.99
CA ASP A 146 0.02 28.41 -10.97
C ASP A 146 -0.84 27.38 -11.71
N GLU A 147 -1.89 26.84 -11.10
CA GLU A 147 -2.73 25.77 -11.68
C GLU A 147 -4.23 25.92 -11.36
N PRO A 148 -4.87 27.06 -11.70
CA PRO A 148 -6.24 27.36 -11.27
C PRO A 148 -7.27 26.37 -11.83
N GLN A 149 -6.98 25.72 -12.96
CA GLN A 149 -7.83 24.66 -13.53
C GLN A 149 -8.02 23.43 -12.62
N ARG A 150 -7.21 23.25 -11.58
CA ARG A 150 -7.33 22.14 -10.61
C ARG A 150 -8.24 22.47 -9.42
N LEU A 151 -8.60 23.74 -9.23
CA LEU A 151 -9.61 24.13 -8.26
C LEU A 151 -10.97 23.68 -8.82
N GLY A 152 -11.61 22.72 -8.14
CA GLY A 152 -12.96 22.32 -8.46
C GLY A 152 -13.89 23.54 -8.43
N LYS A 153 -14.89 23.57 -9.32
CA LYS A 153 -15.97 24.56 -9.22
C LYS A 153 -16.78 24.34 -7.95
#